data_AF-A0A7W7I6V9-F1
#
_entry.id   AF-A0A7W7I6V9-F1
#
_cell.length_a   1.000
_cell.length_b   1.000
_cell.length_c   1.000
_cell.angle_alpha   90.00
_cell.angle_beta   90.00
_cell.angle_gamma   90.00
#
_symmetry.space_group_name_H-M   'P 1'
#
loop_
_entity.id
_entity.type
_entity.pdbx_description
1 polymer ?
#
loop_
_entity_poly.entity_id
_entity_poly.type
_entity_poly.pdbx_seq_one_letter_code
_entity_poly.pdbx_strand_id
1 'polypeptide(L)'
;MQQRHGRQADPREARVRERLEAIRTRSAKSSSWRTSTQYLYRLMNRNGFVPVKARLSREDLSFLAGAREEVIMFAELGVRLLDLHRPQESGGISSDPGAPIHRCRACMARWPCPTFRAIDETLSD
;
A
#
# COMPACT_ATOMS: atom_id res chain seq x y z
N MET A 1 -39.62 -13.15 14.79
CA MET A 1 -38.49 -13.68 14.00
C MET A 1 -38.01 -12.57 13.06
N GLN A 2 -36.89 -11.90 13.36
CA GLN A 2 -36.30 -10.90 12.47
C GLN A 2 -35.36 -11.59 11.48
N GLN A 3 -35.70 -11.49 10.19
CA GLN A 3 -34.90 -12.00 9.09
C GLN A 3 -33.57 -11.24 9.03
N ARG A 4 -32.48 -11.92 9.40
CA ARG A 4 -31.13 -11.50 9.04
C ARG A 4 -31.00 -11.58 7.52
N HIS A 5 -31.23 -10.47 6.83
CA HIS A 5 -30.79 -10.32 5.45
C HIS A 5 -29.26 -10.44 5.45
N GLY A 6 -28.77 -11.62 5.08
CA GLY A 6 -27.33 -11.84 4.90
C GLY A 6 -26.83 -10.82 3.89
N ARG A 7 -25.94 -9.93 4.34
CA ARG A 7 -25.27 -8.96 3.48
C ARG A 7 -24.52 -9.75 2.41
N GLN A 8 -25.09 -9.86 1.22
CA GLN A 8 -24.47 -10.56 0.10
C GLN A 8 -23.14 -9.86 -0.18
N ALA A 9 -22.04 -10.62 -0.15
CA ALA A 9 -20.70 -10.06 -0.37
C ALA A 9 -20.64 -9.41 -1.75
N ASP A 10 -20.09 -8.19 -1.84
CA ASP A 10 -19.92 -7.51 -3.12
C ASP A 10 -18.91 -8.32 -3.98
N PRO A 11 -19.29 -8.84 -5.16
CA PRO A 11 -18.38 -9.57 -6.03
C PRO A 11 -17.14 -8.75 -6.45
N ARG A 12 -17.22 -7.41 -6.39
CA ARG A 12 -16.07 -6.53 -6.62
C ARG A 12 -15.07 -6.61 -5.47
N GLU A 13 -15.54 -6.68 -4.22
CA GLU A 13 -14.68 -6.83 -3.04
C GLU A 13 -13.87 -8.14 -3.13
N ALA A 14 -14.56 -9.25 -3.44
CA ALA A 14 -13.91 -10.55 -3.58
C ALA A 14 -12.79 -10.53 -4.64
N ARG A 15 -13.07 -9.94 -5.80
CA ARG A 15 -12.10 -9.80 -6.90
C ARG A 15 -10.89 -8.94 -6.53
N VAL A 16 -11.11 -7.82 -5.84
CA VAL A 16 -10.03 -6.95 -5.37
C VAL A 16 -9.17 -7.70 -4.34
N ARG A 17 -9.79 -8.40 -3.39
CA ARG A 17 -9.09 -9.20 -2.39
C ARG A 17 -8.24 -10.30 -3.01
N GLU A 18 -8.82 -11.08 -3.92
CA GLU A 18 -8.11 -12.14 -4.65
C GLU A 18 -6.90 -11.57 -5.41
N ARG A 19 -7.08 -10.43 -6.08
CA ARG A 19 -5.97 -9.76 -6.80
C ARG A 19 -4.85 -9.35 -5.86
N LEU A 20 -5.17 -8.77 -4.71
CA LEU A 20 -4.18 -8.36 -3.70
C LEU A 20 -3.44 -9.58 -3.11
N GLU A 21 -4.15 -10.67 -2.83
CA GLU A 21 -3.57 -11.92 -2.33
C GLU A 21 -2.65 -12.58 -3.35
N ALA A 22 -3.00 -12.54 -4.64
CA ALA A 22 -2.16 -13.03 -5.72
C ALA A 22 -0.85 -12.23 -5.85
N ILE A 23 -0.92 -10.90 -5.77
CA ILE A 23 0.27 -10.02 -5.76
C ILE A 23 1.14 -10.33 -4.54
N ARG A 24 0.54 -10.40 -3.34
CA ARG A 24 1.25 -10.74 -2.09
C ARG A 24 1.94 -12.10 -2.18
N THR A 25 1.23 -13.13 -2.63
CA THR A 25 1.75 -14.50 -2.72
C THR A 25 2.94 -14.60 -3.68
N ARG A 26 2.84 -13.97 -4.86
CA ARG A 26 3.92 -13.95 -5.85
C ARG A 26 5.13 -13.17 -5.36
N SER A 27 4.91 -12.01 -4.74
CA SER A 27 5.97 -11.19 -4.16
C SER A 27 6.73 -11.96 -3.06
N ALA A 28 6.01 -12.64 -2.16
CA ALA A 28 6.59 -13.42 -1.08
C ALA A 28 7.40 -14.65 -1.55
N LYS A 29 7.07 -15.21 -2.73
CA LYS A 29 7.79 -16.35 -3.32
C LYS A 29 9.02 -15.93 -4.14
N SER A 30 9.12 -14.66 -4.52
CA SER A 30 10.27 -14.16 -5.26
C SER A 30 11.51 -14.03 -4.37
N SER A 31 12.68 -14.24 -4.95
CA SER A 31 13.96 -14.04 -4.27
C SER A 31 14.16 -12.55 -3.96
N SER A 32 14.70 -12.23 -2.79
CA SER A 32 15.08 -10.84 -2.49
C SER A 32 16.40 -10.46 -3.17
N TRP A 33 16.40 -9.34 -3.87
CA TRP A 33 17.59 -8.79 -4.53
C TRP A 33 18.29 -7.70 -3.72
N ARG A 34 17.86 -7.42 -2.48
CA ARG A 34 18.39 -6.30 -1.68
C ARG A 34 19.92 -6.38 -1.51
N THR A 35 20.45 -7.55 -1.16
CA THR A 35 21.91 -7.73 -1.01
C THR A 35 22.64 -7.65 -2.34
N SER A 36 22.11 -8.29 -3.38
CA SER A 36 22.71 -8.29 -4.72
C SER A 36 22.77 -6.89 -5.32
N THR A 37 21.70 -6.10 -5.18
CA THR A 37 21.62 -4.74 -5.72
C THR A 37 22.63 -3.80 -5.07
N GLN A 38 22.91 -3.91 -3.77
CA GLN A 38 23.97 -3.14 -3.11
C GLN A 38 25.34 -3.37 -3.74
N TYR A 39 25.65 -4.61 -4.11
CA TYR A 39 26.90 -4.93 -4.81
C TYR A 39 26.88 -4.40 -6.25
N LEU A 40 25.76 -4.59 -6.97
CA LEU A 40 25.60 -4.16 -8.36
C LEU A 40 25.72 -2.65 -8.53
N TYR A 41 25.25 -1.84 -7.57
CA TYR A 41 25.43 -0.38 -7.60
C TYR A 41 26.90 0.04 -7.68
N ARG A 42 27.81 -0.71 -7.06
CA ARG A 42 29.25 -0.43 -7.11
C ARG A 42 29.89 -0.79 -8.44
N LEU A 43 29.20 -1.59 -9.26
CA LEU A 43 29.66 -2.04 -10.57
C LEU A 43 29.04 -1.27 -11.73
N MET A 44 28.28 -0.19 -11.45
CA MET A 44 27.73 0.66 -12.51
C MET A 44 28.85 1.26 -13.35
N ASN A 45 28.74 1.11 -14.67
CA ASN A 45 29.64 1.78 -15.59
C ASN A 45 29.29 3.28 -15.70
N ARG A 46 30.14 4.04 -16.41
CA ARG A 46 29.94 5.49 -16.62
C ARG A 46 28.62 5.86 -17.33
N ASN A 47 28.01 4.89 -18.02
CA ASN A 47 26.75 5.08 -18.72
C ASN A 47 25.54 4.76 -17.82
N GLY A 48 25.75 4.38 -16.56
CA GLY A 48 24.68 4.08 -15.59
C GLY A 48 24.11 2.66 -15.68
N PHE A 49 24.81 1.74 -16.35
CA PHE A 49 24.34 0.36 -16.51
C PHE A 49 25.26 -0.64 -15.81
N VAL A 50 24.69 -1.73 -15.32
CA VAL A 50 25.41 -2.93 -14.87
C VAL A 50 24.80 -4.16 -15.54
N PRO A 51 25.56 -4.92 -16.34
CA PRO A 51 25.05 -6.15 -16.92
C PRO A 51 24.92 -7.22 -15.83
N VAL A 52 23.70 -7.69 -15.58
CA VAL A 52 23.43 -8.73 -14.60
C VAL A 52 23.28 -10.07 -15.29
N LYS A 53 24.12 -11.05 -14.93
CA LYS A 53 23.90 -12.47 -15.23
C LYS A 53 23.43 -13.15 -13.95
N ALA A 54 22.13 -13.42 -13.85
CA ALA A 54 21.52 -14.05 -12.69
C ALA A 54 20.72 -15.29 -13.12
N ARG A 55 20.71 -16.31 -12.26
CA ARG A 55 19.80 -17.45 -12.38
C ARG A 55 18.47 -17.05 -11.77
N LEU A 56 17.42 -17.02 -12.58
CA LEU A 56 16.07 -16.64 -12.15
C LEU A 56 15.17 -17.87 -12.12
N SER A 57 14.41 -18.03 -11.04
CA SER A 57 13.32 -19.01 -10.98
C SER A 57 12.14 -18.55 -11.84
N ARG A 58 11.17 -19.46 -12.04
CA ARG A 58 9.90 -19.11 -12.70
C ARG A 58 9.15 -18.05 -11.89
N GLU A 59 9.21 -18.13 -10.57
CA GLU A 59 8.57 -17.22 -9.62
C GLU A 59 9.20 -15.82 -9.70
N ASP A 60 10.53 -15.74 -9.80
CA ASP A 60 11.24 -14.47 -9.99
C ASP A 60 10.82 -13.78 -11.30
N LEU A 61 10.76 -14.53 -12.40
CA LEU A 61 10.33 -13.98 -13.70
C LEU A 61 8.89 -13.49 -13.64
N SER A 62 8.01 -14.25 -12.99
CA SER A 62 6.59 -13.88 -12.84
C SER A 62 6.42 -12.62 -11.99
N PHE A 63 7.22 -12.49 -10.93
CA PHE A 63 7.24 -11.29 -10.09
C PHE A 63 7.77 -10.09 -10.87
N LEU A 64 8.96 -10.19 -11.46
CA LEU A 64 9.62 -9.10 -12.18
C LEU A 64 8.78 -8.56 -13.35
N ALA A 65 8.04 -9.43 -14.04
CA ALA A 65 7.18 -9.03 -15.16
C ALA A 65 6.04 -8.06 -14.79
N GLY A 66 5.65 -7.96 -13.51
CA GLY A 66 4.60 -7.05 -13.06
C GLY A 66 4.98 -6.15 -11.87
N ALA A 67 6.16 -6.35 -11.28
CA ALA A 67 6.55 -5.67 -10.04
C ALA A 67 6.54 -4.15 -10.17
N ARG A 68 7.00 -3.61 -11.31
CA ARG A 68 7.04 -2.16 -11.54
C ARG A 68 5.64 -1.56 -11.53
N GLU A 69 4.75 -2.13 -12.31
CA GLU A 69 3.37 -1.64 -12.47
C GLU A 69 2.60 -1.78 -11.16
N GLU A 70 2.84 -2.86 -10.41
CA GLU A 70 2.23 -3.09 -9.09
C GLU A 70 2.70 -2.08 -8.05
N VAL A 71 4.01 -1.79 -7.98
CA VAL A 71 4.55 -0.77 -7.07
C VAL A 71 3.99 0.62 -7.39
N ILE A 72 3.91 0.99 -8.67
CA ILE A 72 3.30 2.26 -9.10
C ILE A 72 1.83 2.31 -8.67
N MET A 73 1.07 1.26 -8.95
CA MET A 73 -0.34 1.16 -8.57
C MET A 73 -0.54 1.31 -7.05
N PHE A 74 0.30 0.67 -6.23
CA PHE A 74 0.21 0.79 -4.77
C PHE A 74 0.60 2.18 -4.27
N ALA A 75 1.63 2.80 -4.85
CA ALA A 75 2.01 4.17 -4.52
C ALA A 75 0.88 5.17 -4.86
N GLU A 76 0.29 5.05 -6.05
CA GLU A 76 -0.87 5.87 -6.45
C GLU A 76 -2.08 5.66 -5.52
N LEU A 77 -2.36 4.41 -5.13
CA LEU A 77 -3.41 4.11 -4.17
C LEU A 77 -3.12 4.76 -2.81
N GLY A 78 -1.89 4.67 -2.31
CA GLY A 78 -1.46 5.29 -1.07
C GLY A 78 -1.69 6.80 -1.07
N VAL A 79 -1.26 7.50 -2.12
CA VAL A 79 -1.49 8.94 -2.28
C VAL A 79 -2.98 9.27 -2.28
N ARG A 80 -3.81 8.54 -3.05
CA ARG A 80 -5.26 8.76 -3.09
C ARG A 80 -5.93 8.53 -1.72
N LEU A 81 -5.45 7.55 -0.96
CA LEU A 81 -5.94 7.29 0.40
C LEU A 81 -5.57 8.42 1.35
N LEU A 82 -4.36 9.00 1.25
CA LEU A 82 -3.96 10.16 2.04
C LEU A 82 -4.79 11.41 1.69
N ASP A 83 -5.02 11.66 0.40
CA ASP A 83 -5.85 12.78 -0.06
C ASP A 83 -7.29 12.67 0.43
N LEU A 84 -7.83 11.45 0.45
CA LEU A 84 -9.16 11.15 0.96
C LEU A 84 -9.20 11.27 2.50
N HIS A 85 -8.23 10.68 3.19
CA HIS A 85 -8.13 10.66 4.64
C HIS A 85 -7.23 11.78 5.17
N ARG A 86 -7.74 13.01 5.13
CA ARG A 86 -7.08 14.21 5.67
C ARG A 86 -7.84 14.80 6.88
N PRO A 87 -7.20 15.59 7.75
CA PRO A 87 -7.91 16.27 8.84
C PRO A 87 -8.92 17.26 8.27
N GLN A 88 -10.04 17.41 8.96
CA GLN A 88 -11.06 18.41 8.61
C GLN A 88 -10.52 19.82 8.93
N GLU A 89 -10.50 20.70 7.91
CA GLU A 89 -9.92 22.06 7.97
C GLU A 89 -10.73 23.04 8.81
N SER A 90 -12.00 22.76 9.08
CA SER A 90 -12.90 23.63 9.84
C SER A 90 -13.93 22.81 10.63
N GLY A 91 -14.02 23.07 11.93
CA GLY A 91 -15.02 22.46 12.83
C GLY A 91 -14.45 21.43 13.80
N GLY A 92 -13.55 21.87 14.68
CA GLY A 92 -13.44 21.21 15.98
C GLY A 92 -14.77 21.42 16.70
N ILE A 93 -15.64 20.40 16.71
CA ILE A 93 -16.79 20.35 17.61
C ILE A 93 -16.22 20.04 18.99
N SER A 94 -15.73 21.08 19.67
CA SER A 94 -15.21 20.98 21.03
C SER A 94 -15.80 22.09 21.87
N SER A 95 -16.31 21.72 23.05
CA SER A 95 -16.66 22.65 24.12
C SER A 95 -15.42 23.24 24.82
N ASP A 96 -14.23 22.71 24.51
CA ASP A 96 -12.94 23.22 24.97
C ASP A 96 -12.15 23.81 23.77
N PRO A 97 -12.03 25.15 23.70
CA PRO A 97 -11.26 25.84 22.66
C PRO A 97 -9.75 25.52 22.68
N GLY A 98 -9.21 24.99 23.78
CA GLY A 98 -7.78 24.65 23.93
C GLY A 98 -7.39 23.29 23.35
N ALA A 99 -8.37 22.42 23.05
CA ALA A 99 -8.13 21.07 22.54
C ALA A 99 -9.16 20.66 21.47
N PRO A 100 -9.13 21.29 20.27
CA PRO A 100 -10.06 20.95 19.20
C PRO A 100 -9.88 19.49 18.76
N ILE A 101 -10.98 18.71 18.84
CA ILE A 101 -11.00 17.35 18.30
C ILE A 101 -11.05 17.42 16.79
N HIS A 102 -9.92 17.18 16.13
CA HIS A 102 -9.88 17.00 14.69
C HIS A 102 -10.44 15.63 14.31
N ARG A 103 -11.28 15.59 13.27
CA ARG A 103 -11.80 14.37 12.67
C ARG A 103 -11.25 14.22 11.25
N CYS A 104 -11.16 12.99 10.77
CA CYS A 104 -10.86 12.71 9.37
C CYS A 104 -12.04 13.08 8.49
N ARG A 105 -11.79 13.78 7.39
CA ARG A 105 -12.81 14.22 6.44
C ARG A 105 -13.60 13.05 5.82
N ALA A 106 -12.96 11.92 5.55
CA ALA A 106 -13.59 10.80 4.84
C ALA A 106 -14.38 9.86 5.76
N CYS A 107 -13.80 9.45 6.89
CA CYS A 107 -14.41 8.46 7.78
C CYS A 107 -14.95 9.03 9.09
N MET A 108 -14.78 10.33 9.36
CA MET A 108 -15.24 11.05 10.57
C MET A 108 -14.70 10.55 11.91
N ALA A 109 -13.80 9.56 11.90
CA ALA A 109 -13.06 9.11 13.06
C ALA A 109 -12.10 10.20 13.56
N ARG A 110 -11.70 10.13 14.84
CA ARG A 110 -10.70 11.04 15.43
C ARG A 110 -9.41 10.98 14.62
N TRP A 111 -8.84 12.14 14.30
CA TRP A 111 -7.55 12.26 13.63
C TRP A 111 -6.39 11.95 14.60
N PRO A 112 -5.32 11.24 14.17
CA PRO A 112 -5.22 10.50 12.91
C PRO A 112 -6.16 9.29 12.90
N CYS A 113 -6.87 9.09 11.79
CA CYS A 113 -7.86 8.01 11.66
C CYS A 113 -7.20 6.64 11.41
N PRO A 114 -7.92 5.52 11.61
CA PRO A 114 -7.34 4.18 11.48
C PRO A 114 -6.67 3.90 10.13
N THR A 115 -7.25 4.37 9.03
CA THR A 115 -6.64 4.21 7.69
C THR A 115 -5.32 4.95 7.56
N PHE A 116 -5.26 6.20 8.04
CA PHE A 116 -4.01 6.96 8.02
C PHE A 116 -2.95 6.28 8.88
N ARG A 117 -3.30 5.83 10.09
CA ARG A 117 -2.37 5.11 10.97
C ARG A 117 -1.84 3.84 10.32
N ALA A 118 -2.70 3.04 9.68
CA ALA A 118 -2.24 1.84 8.98
C ALA A 118 -1.26 2.15 7.84
N ILE A 119 -1.47 3.25 7.11
CA ILE A 119 -0.53 3.71 6.07
C ILE A 119 0.79 4.17 6.71
N ASP A 120 0.71 5.00 7.75
CA ASP A 120 1.85 5.56 8.48
C ASP A 120 2.73 4.45 9.09
N GLU A 121 2.10 3.48 9.75
CA GLU A 121 2.73 2.28 10.30
C GLU A 121 3.40 1.44 9.20
N THR A 122 2.77 1.28 8.03
CA THR A 122 3.32 0.46 6.94
C THR A 122 4.55 1.11 6.26
N LEU A 123 4.63 2.45 6.27
CA LEU A 123 5.68 3.20 5.55
C LEU A 123 6.81 3.72 6.44
N SER A 124 6.65 3.66 7.76
CA SER A 124 7.65 4.15 8.72
C SER A 124 8.67 3.08 9.17
N ASP A 125 8.49 1.83 8.73
CA ASP A 125 9.42 0.70 8.92
C ASP A 125 10.36 0.51 7.71
#